data_AF-A0A8T6V5N8-F1
#
_entry.id   AF-A0A8T6V5N8-F1
#
_cell.length_a   1.000
_cell.length_b   1.000
_cell.length_c   1.000
_cell.angle_alpha   90.00
_cell.angle_beta   90.00
_cell.angle_gamma   90.00
#
_symmetry.space_group_name_H-M   'P 1'
#
loop_
_entity.id
_entity.type
_entity.pdbx_description
1 polymer ?
#
loop_
_entity_poly.entity_id
_entity_poly.type
_entity_poly.pdbx_seq_one_letter_code
_entity_poly.pdbx_strand_id
1 'polypeptide(L)'
;MNIQRLDICDYVISDRVGVERKDTNDFFSSMKDGRLFDQAKGISDSYSRPIMIIEGGLTKAFDRSLMRPSSVYGALSSLVLDYGLTLIPTDSPVSTGILLHRMAYREQAKEERPLQVRS
;
A
#
# COMPACT_ATOMS: atom_id res chain seq x y z
N MET A 1 9.63 18.08 -4.74
CA MET A 1 8.45 17.20 -4.68
C MET A 1 7.67 17.43 -5.96
N ASN A 2 7.52 16.41 -6.81
CA ASN A 2 6.73 16.51 -8.03
C ASN A 2 5.33 15.99 -7.72
N ILE A 3 4.30 16.82 -7.91
CA ILE A 3 2.91 16.48 -7.63
C ILE A 3 2.23 16.26 -8.97
N GLN A 4 1.75 15.05 -9.20
CA GLN A 4 1.03 14.66 -10.42
C GLN A 4 -0.12 13.75 -10.02
N ARG A 5 -1.15 13.71 -10.88
CA ARG A 5 -2.21 12.71 -10.74
C ARG A 5 -1.65 11.35 -11.16
N LEU A 6 -1.82 10.36 -10.30
CA LEU A 6 -1.47 8.98 -10.56
C LEU A 6 -2.76 8.17 -10.61
N ASP A 7 -2.91 7.32 -11.63
CA ASP A 7 -4.12 6.52 -11.80
C ASP A 7 -4.02 5.14 -11.12
N ILE A 8 -2.82 4.74 -10.69
CA ILE A 8 -2.51 3.37 -10.23
C ILE A 8 -2.31 3.28 -8.70
N CYS A 9 -1.57 4.22 -8.10
CA CYS A 9 -1.25 4.20 -6.67
C CYS A 9 -0.93 5.62 -6.16
N ASP A 10 -0.92 5.80 -4.84
CA ASP A 10 -0.70 7.12 -4.22
C ASP A 10 0.74 7.66 -4.37
N TYR A 11 1.75 6.79 -4.36
CA TYR A 11 3.15 7.21 -4.42
C TYR A 11 4.01 6.31 -5.31
N VAL A 12 4.79 6.94 -6.20
CA VAL A 12 5.86 6.27 -6.94
C VAL A 12 7.20 6.57 -6.26
N ILE A 13 7.89 5.52 -5.82
CA ILE A 13 9.19 5.63 -5.16
C ILE A 13 10.34 5.48 -6.17
N SER A 14 10.18 4.58 -7.15
CA SER A 14 11.13 4.33 -8.25
C SER A 14 10.43 3.67 -9.44
N ASP A 15 11.19 3.36 -10.49
CA ASP A 15 10.78 2.58 -11.66
C ASP A 15 10.11 1.23 -11.35
N ARG A 16 10.41 0.67 -10.17
CA ARG A 16 9.94 -0.66 -9.74
C ARG A 16 9.08 -0.65 -8.48
N VAL A 17 9.05 0.45 -7.71
CA VAL A 17 8.33 0.54 -6.43
C VAL A 17 7.17 1.52 -6.54
N GLY A 18 5.95 0.98 -6.53
CA GLY A 18 4.71 1.73 -6.30
C GLY A 18 4.19 1.48 -4.89
N VAL A 19 3.58 2.49 -4.28
CA VAL A 19 3.03 2.41 -2.92
C VAL A 19 1.59 2.90 -2.92
N GLU A 20 0.69 2.06 -2.44
CA GLU A 20 -0.69 2.41 -2.10
C GLU A 20 -0.79 2.67 -0.59
N ARG A 21 -1.31 3.83 -0.17
CA ARG A 21 -1.55 4.14 1.25
C ARG A 21 -3.04 3.98 1.54
N LYS A 22 -3.37 3.19 2.55
CA LYS A 22 -4.76 2.90 2.89
C LYS A 22 -4.99 3.05 4.39
N ASP A 23 -5.93 3.92 4.77
CA ASP A 23 -6.38 4.01 6.15
C ASP A 23 -7.03 2.67 6.56
N THR A 24 -6.87 2.27 7.82
CA THR A 24 -7.49 1.04 8.32
C THR A 24 -9.00 0.95 8.10
N ASN A 25 -9.76 2.05 8.20
CA ASN A 25 -11.20 2.02 7.91
C ASN A 25 -11.47 1.81 6.41
N ASP A 26 -10.68 2.45 5.55
CA ASP A 26 -10.76 2.28 4.10
C ASP A 26 -10.32 0.89 3.65
N PHE A 27 -9.35 0.29 4.35
CA PHE A 27 -8.96 -1.11 4.15
C PHE A 27 -10.15 -2.04 4.39
N PHE A 28 -10.85 -1.86 5.51
CA PHE A 28 -12.01 -2.67 5.84
C PHE A 28 -13.21 -2.42 4.93
N SER A 29 -13.47 -1.16 4.53
CA SER A 29 -14.57 -0.85 3.60
C SER A 29 -14.28 -1.38 2.18
N SER A 30 -13.05 -1.22 1.67
CA SER A 30 -12.63 -1.75 0.37
C SER A 30 -12.62 -3.28 0.33
N MET A 31 -12.33 -3.94 1.44
CA MET A 31 -12.46 -5.40 1.56
C MET A 31 -13.92 -5.86 1.44
N LYS A 32 -14.86 -5.13 2.08
CA LYS A 32 -16.30 -5.43 2.01
C LYS A 32 -16.86 -5.27 0.60
N ASP A 33 -16.42 -4.23 -0.11
CA ASP A 33 -16.93 -3.89 -1.43
C ASP A 33 -16.11 -4.52 -2.58
N GLY A 34 -15.11 -5.37 -2.28
CA GLY A 34 -14.25 -6.05 -3.26
C GLY A 34 -13.14 -5.18 -3.88
N ARG A 35 -13.27 -3.85 -3.82
CA ARG A 35 -12.30 -2.89 -4.41
C ARG A 35 -10.86 -3.07 -3.95
N LEU A 36 -10.63 -3.65 -2.77
CA LEU A 36 -9.28 -3.91 -2.25
C LEU A 36 -8.45 -4.76 -3.21
N PHE A 37 -9.08 -5.75 -3.85
CA PHE A 37 -8.40 -6.69 -4.74
C PHE A 37 -8.14 -6.08 -6.13
N ASP A 38 -9.04 -5.23 -6.62
CA ASP A 38 -8.82 -4.47 -7.85
C ASP A 38 -7.63 -3.51 -7.72
N GLN A 39 -7.52 -2.84 -6.57
CA GLN A 39 -6.39 -1.97 -6.24
C GLN A 39 -5.09 -2.77 -6.12
N ALA A 40 -5.13 -3.91 -5.43
CA ALA A 40 -3.99 -4.81 -5.30
C ALA A 40 -3.49 -5.29 -6.67
N LYS A 41 -4.41 -5.68 -7.57
CA LYS A 41 -4.10 -6.07 -8.94
C LYS A 41 -3.48 -4.92 -9.74
N GLY A 42 -4.07 -3.73 -9.67
CA GLY A 42 -3.61 -2.56 -10.42
C GLY A 42 -2.15 -2.22 -10.09
N ILE A 43 -1.79 -2.21 -8.81
CA ILE A 43 -0.42 -1.93 -8.40
C ILE A 43 0.54 -3.09 -8.71
N SER A 44 0.12 -4.36 -8.52
CA SER A 44 0.97 -5.54 -8.78
C SER A 44 1.29 -5.72 -10.26
N ASP A 45 0.33 -5.44 -11.15
CA ASP A 45 0.53 -5.53 -12.60
C ASP A 45 1.44 -4.39 -13.12
N SER A 46 1.55 -3.30 -12.35
CA SER A 46 2.27 -2.09 -12.76
C SER A 46 3.69 -1.99 -12.19
N TYR A 47 3.94 -2.56 -11.02
CA TYR A 47 5.22 -2.44 -10.32
C TYR A 47 5.70 -3.81 -9.85
N SER A 48 6.98 -4.12 -10.08
CA SER A 48 7.57 -5.40 -9.64
C SER A 48 7.81 -5.48 -8.13
N ARG A 49 7.69 -4.36 -7.42
CA ARG A 49 7.73 -4.28 -5.95
C ARG A 49 6.54 -3.45 -5.45
N PRO A 50 5.32 -3.99 -5.53
CA PRO A 50 4.12 -3.30 -5.06
C PRO A 50 4.07 -3.31 -3.52
N ILE A 51 3.81 -2.15 -2.92
CA ILE A 51 3.72 -1.99 -1.47
C ILE A 51 2.35 -1.41 -1.11
N MET A 52 1.72 -1.96 -0.07
CA MET A 52 0.56 -1.34 0.57
C MET A 52 0.92 -0.95 2.00
N ILE A 53 0.79 0.34 2.29
CA ILE A 53 0.91 0.87 3.65
C ILE A 53 -0.49 0.87 4.28
N ILE A 54 -0.66 0.12 5.36
CA ILE A 54 -1.91 0.11 6.12
C ILE A 54 -1.71 1.06 7.30
N GLU A 55 -2.30 2.25 7.19
CA GLU A 55 -2.10 3.35 8.13
C GLU A 55 -3.21 3.38 9.17
N GLY A 56 -2.80 3.42 10.44
CA GLY A 56 -3.65 3.43 11.61
C GLY A 56 -3.49 2.16 12.46
N GLY A 57 -4.06 2.20 13.66
CA GLY A 57 -4.01 1.09 14.60
C GLY A 57 -4.90 -0.07 14.15
N LEU A 58 -4.33 -1.03 13.41
CA LEU A 58 -5.05 -2.18 12.83
C LEU A 58 -5.87 -2.94 13.88
N THR A 59 -5.34 -3.15 15.09
CA THR A 59 -6.07 -3.82 16.19
C THR A 59 -7.35 -3.08 16.57
N LYS A 60 -7.27 -1.76 16.78
CA LYS A 60 -8.44 -0.95 17.16
C LYS A 60 -9.47 -0.88 16.05
N ALA A 61 -9.01 -0.78 14.81
CA ALA A 61 -9.89 -0.73 13.65
C ALA A 61 -10.55 -2.09 13.38
N PHE A 62 -9.82 -3.18 13.63
CA PHE A 62 -10.33 -4.54 13.52
C PHE A 62 -11.52 -4.77 14.46
N ASP A 63 -11.41 -4.38 15.73
CA ASP A 63 -12.50 -4.49 16.71
C ASP A 63 -13.76 -3.72 16.27
N ARG A 64 -13.57 -2.56 15.62
CA ARG A 64 -14.66 -1.71 15.12
C ARG A 64 -15.28 -2.21 13.81
N SER A 65 -14.53 -2.98 13.02
CA SER A 65 -14.95 -3.40 11.68
C SER A 65 -16.14 -4.38 11.68
N LEU A 66 -16.38 -5.03 12.84
CA LEU A 66 -17.33 -6.13 13.05
C LEU A 66 -17.10 -7.32 12.10
N MET A 67 -15.90 -7.46 11.54
CA MET A 67 -15.58 -8.55 10.63
C MET A 67 -15.00 -9.75 11.35
N ARG A 68 -15.25 -10.93 10.78
CA ARG A 68 -14.69 -12.17 11.30
C ARG A 68 -13.17 -12.14 11.11
N PRO A 69 -12.37 -12.56 12.11
CA PRO A 69 -10.93 -12.64 11.98
C PRO A 69 -10.44 -13.39 10.75
N SER A 70 -11.08 -14.53 10.45
CA SER A 70 -10.75 -15.34 9.27
C SER A 70 -10.91 -14.59 7.95
N SER A 71 -11.88 -13.68 7.82
CA SER A 71 -12.08 -12.89 6.60
C SER A 71 -10.94 -11.89 6.40
N VAL A 72 -10.54 -11.21 7.47
CA VAL A 72 -9.44 -10.23 7.42
C VAL A 72 -8.11 -10.93 7.14
N TYR A 73 -7.81 -12.01 7.85
CA TYR A 73 -6.59 -12.77 7.60
C TYR A 73 -6.59 -13.42 6.22
N GLY A 74 -7.74 -13.88 5.71
CA GLY A 74 -7.87 -14.36 4.34
C GLY A 74 -7.52 -13.28 3.31
N ALA A 75 -8.01 -12.06 3.48
CA ALA A 75 -7.66 -10.94 2.60
C ALA A 75 -6.17 -10.58 2.70
N LEU A 76 -5.61 -10.46 3.91
CA LEU A 76 -4.17 -10.19 4.10
C LEU A 76 -3.30 -11.28 3.46
N SER A 77 -3.67 -12.56 3.62
CA SER A 77 -2.99 -13.68 2.98
C SER A 77 -3.04 -13.59 1.46
N SER A 78 -4.21 -13.27 0.89
CA SER A 78 -4.34 -13.13 -0.56
C SER A 78 -3.50 -11.97 -1.10
N LEU A 79 -3.51 -10.80 -0.45
CA LEU A 79 -2.67 -9.66 -0.84
C LEU A 79 -1.18 -10.03 -0.92
N VAL A 80 -0.69 -10.82 0.04
CA VAL A 80 0.72 -11.23 0.07
C VAL A 80 1.01 -12.37 -0.91
N LEU A 81 0.20 -13.43 -0.91
CA LEU A 81 0.50 -14.67 -1.63
C LEU A 81 0.06 -14.63 -3.09
N ASP A 82 -1.11 -14.06 -3.37
CA ASP A 82 -1.70 -14.07 -4.71
C ASP A 82 -1.27 -12.84 -5.52
N TYR A 83 -1.22 -11.67 -4.87
CA TYR A 83 -0.88 -10.40 -5.53
C TYR A 83 0.58 -9.96 -5.31
N GLY A 84 1.34 -10.63 -4.45
CA GLY A 84 2.74 -10.33 -4.20
C GLY A 84 3.00 -8.98 -3.52
N LEU A 85 2.01 -8.41 -2.83
CA LEU A 85 2.17 -7.14 -2.13
C LEU A 85 3.05 -7.29 -0.90
N THR A 86 3.95 -6.33 -0.70
CA THR A 86 4.55 -6.09 0.61
C THR A 86 3.60 -5.24 1.45
N LEU A 87 3.15 -5.76 2.60
CA LEU A 87 2.30 -5.02 3.53
C LEU A 87 3.13 -4.40 4.65
N ILE A 88 3.00 -3.09 4.87
CA ILE A 88 3.71 -2.39 5.94
C ILE A 88 2.71 -1.61 6.80
N PRO A 89 2.53 -1.95 8.08
CA PRO A 89 1.68 -1.17 8.96
C PRO A 89 2.39 0.09 9.45
N THR A 90 1.66 1.19 9.55
CA THR A 90 2.09 2.43 10.23
C THR A 90 0.98 2.90 11.16
N ASP A 91 1.33 3.59 12.25
CA ASP A 91 0.35 4.02 13.26
C ASP A 91 -0.23 5.41 12.99
N SER A 92 0.42 6.21 12.14
CA SER A 92 0.09 7.60 11.90
C SER A 92 0.60 8.09 10.54
N PRO A 93 0.02 9.19 10.01
CA PRO A 93 0.53 9.84 8.79
C PRO A 93 2.00 10.26 8.90
N VAL A 94 2.45 10.62 10.10
CA VAL A 94 3.85 11.02 10.35
C VAL A 94 4.78 9.83 10.14
N SER A 95 4.45 8.67 10.73
CA SER A 95 5.19 7.43 10.54
C SER A 95 5.21 6.99 9.07
N THR A 96 4.08 7.12 8.37
CA THR A 96 3.99 6.89 6.92
C THR A 96 4.93 7.80 6.13
N GLY A 97 4.95 9.10 6.43
CA GLY A 97 5.83 10.06 5.78
C GLY A 97 7.31 9.75 5.98
N ILE A 98 7.70 9.36 7.20
CA ILE A 98 9.07 8.91 7.50
C ILE A 98 9.42 7.66 6.68
N LEU A 99 8.53 6.67 6.64
CA LEU A 99 8.74 5.45 5.88
C LEU A 99 8.92 5.74 4.38
N LEU A 100 8.01 6.51 3.77
CA LEU A 100 8.08 6.91 2.36
C LEU A 100 9.40 7.63 2.05
N HIS A 101 9.80 8.58 2.91
CA HIS A 101 11.06 9.31 2.74
C HIS A 101 12.28 8.37 2.78
N ARG A 102 12.30 7.39 3.70
CA ARG A 102 13.41 6.43 3.80
C ARG A 102 13.44 5.46 2.64
N MET A 103 12.28 5.04 2.12
CA MET A 103 12.21 4.22 0.90
C MET A 103 12.76 4.99 -0.31
N ALA A 104 12.32 6.23 -0.51
CA ALA A 104 12.81 7.09 -1.59
C ALA A 104 14.31 7.33 -1.50
N TYR A 105 14.83 7.66 -0.31
CA TYR A 105 16.27 7.86 -0.13
C TYR A 105 17.08 6.60 -0.50
N ARG A 106 16.60 5.41 -0.14
CA ARG A 106 17.28 4.16 -0.49
C ARG A 106 17.25 3.89 -2.00
N GLU A 107 16.09 3.98 -2.64
CA GLU A 107 15.97 3.65 -4.07
C GLU A 107 16.63 4.70 -4.97
N GLN A 108 16.53 5.98 -4.64
CA GLN A 108 17.00 7.06 -5.52
C GLN A 108 18.45 7.44 -5.26
N ALA A 109 18.88 7.52 -3.99
CA ALA A 109 20.23 8.01 -3.65
C ALA A 109 21.26 6.88 -3.50
N LYS A 110 20.85 5.66 -3.11
CA LYS A 110 21.79 4.54 -2.96
C LYS A 110 21.80 3.59 -4.16
N GLU A 111 20.65 3.36 -4.76
CA GLU A 111 20.48 2.44 -5.88
C GLU A 111 20.39 3.18 -7.23
N GLU A 112 20.49 4.52 -7.23
CA GLU A 112 20.46 5.41 -8.40
C GLU A 112 19.28 5.16 -9.35
N ARG A 113 18.11 4.78 -8.81
CA ARG A 113 16.91 4.48 -9.62
C ARG A 113 16.11 5.73 -9.96
N PRO A 114 15.67 5.91 -11.22
CA PRO A 114 14.81 7.02 -11.60
C PRO A 114 13.37 6.80 -11.12
N LEU A 115 12.62 7.90 -11.01
CA LEU A 115 11.16 7.84 -10.88
C LEU A 115 10.55 7.47 -12.25
N GLN A 116 9.66 6.47 -12.27
CA GLN A 116 8.85 6.18 -13.46
C GLN A 116 7.36 6.29 -13.12
N VAL A 117 6.78 7.40 -13.55
CA VAL A 117 5.33 7.59 -13.46
C VAL A 117 4.68 6.77 -14.57
N ARG A 118 3.76 5.87 -14.19
CA ARG A 118 2.90 5.15 -15.12
C ARG A 118 1.53 5.81 -15.05
N SER A 119 1.09 6.31 -16.21
CA SER A 119 -0.22 6.91 -16.47
C SER A 119 -1.03 5.97 -17.33
#